data_AF-A0A1Z9TXQ2-F1
#
_entry.id   AF-A0A1Z9TXQ2-F1
#
_cell.length_a   1.000
_cell.length_b   1.000
_cell.length_c   1.000
_cell.angle_alpha   90.00
_cell.angle_beta   90.00
_cell.angle_gamma   90.00
#
_symmetry.space_group_name_H-M   'P 1'
#
loop_
_entity.id
_entity.type
_entity.pdbx_description
1 polymer ?
#
loop_
_entity_poly.entity_id
_entity_poly.type
_entity_poly.pdbx_seq_one_letter_code
_entity_poly.pdbx_strand_id
1 'polypeptide(L)'
;MCPACYINGLLFLIFGASGAAIANNPWVIAVSVILTIAGFWWMWRAYKKNHGKGGFKNNFKTTVIYLLVFAAGFVTASYVTHDYFKTKYETKMEEKRQK
;
A
#
# COMPACT_ATOMS: atom_id res chain seq x y z
N MET A 1 4.42 -14.04 18.89
CA MET A 1 4.14 -12.95 17.92
C MET A 1 4.32 -13.50 16.52
N CYS A 2 3.25 -13.58 15.73
CA CYS A 2 3.37 -13.97 14.33
C CYS A 2 3.61 -12.70 13.50
N PRO A 3 4.88 -12.38 13.12
CA PRO A 3 5.20 -11.19 12.35
C PRO A 3 4.33 -11.08 11.10
N ALA A 4 4.06 -12.21 10.43
CA ALA A 4 3.17 -12.29 9.27
C ALA A 4 1.77 -11.72 9.52
N CYS A 5 1.22 -11.82 10.73
CA CYS A 5 -0.13 -11.35 11.04
C CYS A 5 -0.22 -9.82 11.19
N TYR A 6 0.84 -9.16 11.65
CA TYR A 6 0.89 -7.69 11.70
C TYR A 6 1.23 -7.08 10.33
N ILE A 7 2.10 -7.75 9.57
CA ILE A 7 2.54 -7.30 8.23
C ILE A 7 1.37 -7.25 7.26
N ASN A 8 0.56 -8.31 7.20
CA ASN A 8 -0.59 -8.32 6.30
C ASN A 8 -1.60 -7.21 6.66
N GLY A 9 -1.85 -7.02 7.96
CA GLY A 9 -2.71 -5.93 8.44
C GLY A 9 -2.16 -4.54 8.10
N LEU A 10 -0.86 -4.31 8.28
CA LEU A 10 -0.21 -3.04 8.00
C LEU A 10 -0.18 -2.74 6.49
N LEU A 11 0.11 -3.74 5.65
CA LEU A 11 0.09 -3.61 4.18
C LEU A 11 -1.31 -3.22 3.68
N PHE A 12 -2.35 -3.92 4.14
CA PHE A 12 -3.73 -3.59 3.77
C PHE A 12 -4.13 -2.17 4.21
N LEU A 13 -3.60 -1.70 5.34
CA LEU A 13 -3.89 -0.38 5.89
C LEU A 13 -3.16 0.73 5.13
N ILE A 14 -1.89 0.54 4.78
CA ILE A 14 -1.12 1.50 3.97
C ILE A 14 -1.72 1.61 2.56
N PHE A 15 -2.04 0.48 1.92
CA PHE A 15 -2.69 0.47 0.60
C PHE A 15 -4.11 1.03 0.64
N GLY A 16 -4.89 0.70 1.68
CA GLY A 16 -6.22 1.24 1.88
C GLY A 16 -6.23 2.76 2.09
N ALA A 17 -5.37 3.28 2.97
CA ALA A 17 -5.26 4.71 3.22
C ALA A 17 -4.74 5.48 2.00
N SER A 18 -3.72 4.95 1.31
CA SER A 18 -3.17 5.58 0.10
C SER A 18 -4.17 5.54 -1.06
N GLY A 19 -4.91 4.45 -1.22
CA GLY A 19 -5.93 4.30 -2.25
C GLY A 19 -7.12 5.25 -2.06
N ALA A 20 -7.51 5.51 -0.81
CA ALA A 20 -8.55 6.48 -0.48
C ALA A 20 -8.13 7.93 -0.80
N ALA A 21 -6.85 8.26 -0.62
CA ALA A 21 -6.33 9.62 -0.83
C ALA A 21 -6.09 9.98 -2.31
N ILE A 22 -5.84 9.00 -3.18
CA ILE A 22 -5.46 9.25 -4.58
C ILE A 22 -6.66 9.14 -5.54
N ALA A 23 -7.72 8.44 -5.15
CA ALA A 23 -8.82 8.12 -6.04
C ALA A 23 -9.90 9.22 -6.12
N ASN A 24 -10.18 9.71 -7.33
CA ASN A 24 -11.37 10.52 -7.63
C ASN A 24 -12.56 9.64 -8.10
N ASN A 25 -12.39 8.32 -8.13
CA ASN A 25 -13.36 7.38 -8.67
C ASN A 25 -14.03 6.59 -7.53
N PRO A 26 -15.36 6.65 -7.35
CA PRO A 26 -16.05 6.13 -6.17
C PRO A 26 -15.85 4.63 -5.93
N TRP A 27 -15.60 3.85 -6.99
CA TRP A 27 -15.31 2.42 -6.90
C TRP A 27 -13.96 2.12 -6.22
N VAL A 28 -12.93 2.90 -6.51
CA VAL A 28 -11.59 2.70 -5.94
C VAL A 28 -11.58 3.12 -4.46
N ILE A 29 -12.33 4.17 -4.12
CA ILE A 29 -12.55 4.59 -2.73
C ILE A 29 -13.23 3.45 -1.96
N ALA A 30 -14.30 2.85 -2.50
CA ALA A 30 -14.98 1.74 -1.83
C ALA A 30 -14.05 0.54 -1.57
N VAL A 31 -13.24 0.15 -2.56
CA VAL A 31 -12.24 -0.92 -2.40
C VAL A 31 -11.20 -0.57 -1.34
N SER A 32 -10.74 0.69 -1.31
CA SER A 32 -9.75 1.18 -0.35
C SER A 32 -10.28 1.16 1.10
N VAL A 33 -11.55 1.48 1.30
CA VAL A 33 -12.22 1.43 2.60
C VAL A 33 -12.36 -0.01 3.08
N ILE A 34 -12.78 -0.93 2.20
CA ILE A 34 -12.87 -2.36 2.52
C ILE A 34 -11.49 -2.92 2.90
N LEU A 35 -10.45 -2.55 2.14
CA LEU A 35 -9.06 -2.92 2.46
C LEU A 35 -8.63 -2.40 3.83
N THR A 36 -8.98 -1.16 4.15
CA THR A 36 -8.65 -0.53 5.44
C THR A 36 -9.32 -1.28 6.60
N ILE A 37 -10.62 -1.57 6.47
CA ILE A 37 -11.39 -2.35 7.46
C ILE A 37 -10.80 -3.76 7.61
N ALA A 38 -10.46 -4.42 6.51
CA ALA A 38 -9.82 -5.73 6.52
C ALA A 38 -8.43 -5.68 7.21
N GLY A 39 -7.65 -4.62 6.98
CA GLY A 39 -6.36 -4.39 7.64
C GLY A 39 -6.50 -4.26 9.16
N PHE A 40 -7.44 -3.41 9.62
CA PHE A 40 -7.76 -3.28 11.05
C PHE A 40 -8.27 -4.58 11.66
N TRP A 41 -9.14 -5.31 10.97
CA TRP A 41 -9.67 -6.60 11.44
C TRP A 41 -8.56 -7.64 11.59
N TRP A 42 -7.63 -7.71 10.64
CA TRP A 42 -6.48 -8.61 10.69
C TRP A 42 -5.53 -8.26 11.83
N MET A 43 -5.28 -6.96 12.03
CA MET A 43 -4.46 -6.46 13.14
C MET A 43 -5.09 -6.78 14.50
N TRP A 44 -6.40 -6.61 14.63
CA TRP A 44 -7.17 -6.95 15.83
C TRP A 44 -7.13 -8.46 16.13
N ARG A 45 -7.31 -9.31 15.10
CA ARG A 45 -7.21 -10.77 15.25
C ARG A 45 -5.80 -11.21 15.64
N ALA A 46 -4.76 -10.57 15.09
CA ALA A 46 -3.36 -10.82 15.41
C ALA A 46 -3.03 -10.46 16.86
N TYR A 47 -3.55 -9.32 17.33
CA TYR A 47 -3.42 -8.83 18.70
C TYR A 47 -4.08 -9.79 19.69
N LYS A 48 -5.35 -10.18 19.44
CA LYS A 48 -6.10 -11.15 20.26
C LYS A 48 -5.40 -12.51 20.35
N LYS A 49 -4.75 -12.96 19.28
CA LYS A 49 -4.08 -14.28 19.25
C LYS A 49 -2.72 -14.30 19.97
N ASN A 50 -2.10 -13.14 20.20
CA ASN A 50 -0.74 -13.06 20.75
C ASN A 50 -0.62 -12.37 22.12
N HIS A 51 -1.71 -11.85 22.71
CA HIS A 51 -1.77 -11.32 24.09
C HIS A 51 -0.49 -10.59 24.55
N GLY A 52 0.06 -9.70 23.72
CA GLY A 52 1.23 -8.88 24.06
C GLY A 52 2.53 -9.63 24.43
N LYS A 53 2.62 -10.97 24.28
CA LYS A 53 3.77 -11.79 24.71
C LYS A 53 4.93 -11.79 23.71
N GLY A 54 5.41 -10.61 23.31
CA GLY A 54 6.69 -10.57 22.61
C GLY A 54 7.35 -9.20 22.63
N GLY A 55 8.63 -9.19 23.01
CA GLY A 55 9.42 -7.98 23.15
C GLY A 55 9.60 -7.24 21.83
N PHE A 56 9.53 -5.90 21.90
CA PHE A 56 9.66 -4.95 20.80
C PHE A 56 10.90 -5.18 19.91
N LYS A 57 11.99 -5.68 20.51
CA LYS A 57 13.34 -5.78 19.92
C LYS A 57 13.45 -6.74 18.73
N ASN A 58 12.74 -7.88 18.74
CA ASN A 58 12.79 -8.86 17.63
C ASN A 58 11.85 -8.52 16.46
N ASN A 59 10.88 -7.64 16.69
CA ASN A 59 9.91 -7.22 15.67
C ASN A 59 10.48 -6.11 14.77
N PHE A 60 11.37 -5.27 15.30
CA PHE A 60 11.95 -4.15 14.56
C PHE A 60 12.76 -4.60 13.34
N LYS A 61 13.60 -5.65 13.49
CA LYS A 61 14.42 -6.18 12.38
C LYS A 61 13.55 -6.66 11.21
N THR A 62 12.45 -7.35 11.53
CA THR A 62 11.45 -7.78 10.56
C THR A 62 10.78 -6.58 9.91
N THR A 63 10.24 -5.63 10.69
CA THR A 63 9.60 -4.41 10.18
C THR A 63 10.50 -3.62 9.23
N VAL A 64 11.80 -3.50 9.54
CA VAL A 64 12.79 -2.82 8.69
C VAL A 64 12.96 -3.52 7.34
N ILE A 65 13.06 -4.85 7.31
CA ILE A 65 13.16 -5.62 6.05
C ILE A 65 11.92 -5.38 5.17
N TYR A 66 10.72 -5.35 5.76
CA TYR A 66 9.50 -5.09 5.01
C TYR A 66 9.37 -3.65 4.54
N LEU A 67 9.85 -2.68 5.31
CA LEU A 67 9.97 -1.29 4.85
C LEU A 67 10.87 -1.19 3.61
N LEU A 68 11.97 -1.96 3.56
CA LEU A 68 12.84 -2.01 2.39
C LEU A 68 12.14 -2.63 1.17
N VAL A 69 11.41 -3.73 1.36
CA VAL A 69 10.60 -4.36 0.28
C VAL A 69 9.52 -3.40 -0.22
N PHE A 70 8.83 -2.71 0.70
CA PHE A 70 7.83 -1.70 0.35
C PHE A 70 8.46 -0.53 -0.39
N ALA A 71 9.60 -0.01 0.06
CA ALA A 71 10.32 1.07 -0.61
C ALA A 71 10.74 0.67 -2.03
N ALA A 72 11.27 -0.54 -2.22
CA ALA A 72 11.62 -1.05 -3.54
C ALA A 72 10.38 -1.17 -4.46
N GLY A 73 9.27 -1.70 -3.95
CA GLY A 73 8.00 -1.79 -4.67
C GLY A 73 7.44 -0.41 -5.02
N PHE A 74 7.49 0.53 -4.09
CA PHE A 74 7.04 1.91 -4.29
C PHE A 74 7.87 2.65 -5.35
N VAL A 75 9.21 2.54 -5.31
CA VAL A 75 10.09 3.14 -6.31
C VAL A 75 9.80 2.56 -7.70
N THR A 76 9.63 1.24 -7.79
CA THR A 76 9.31 0.56 -9.06
C THR A 76 7.95 1.02 -9.61
N ALA A 77 6.93 1.07 -8.76
CA ALA A 77 5.59 1.55 -9.14
C ALA A 77 5.61 3.03 -9.56
N SER A 78 6.38 3.86 -8.84
CA SER A 78 6.55 5.29 -9.15
C SER A 78 7.21 5.48 -10.52
N TYR A 79 8.24 4.68 -10.82
CA TYR A 79 8.94 4.72 -12.09
C TYR A 79 8.04 4.34 -13.26
N VAL A 80 7.31 3.22 -13.15
CA VAL A 80 6.33 2.78 -14.16
C VAL A 80 5.27 3.87 -14.37
N THR A 81 4.75 4.43 -13.29
CA THR A 81 3.71 5.46 -13.35
C THR A 81 4.21 6.73 -14.05
N HIS A 82 5.46 7.14 -13.80
CA HIS A 82 6.06 8.30 -14.45
C HIS A 82 6.20 8.10 -15.97
N ASP A 83 6.61 6.90 -16.40
CA ASP A 83 6.70 6.53 -17.82
C ASP A 83 5.32 6.52 -18.51
N TYR A 84 4.31 5.97 -17.83
CA TYR A 84 2.92 5.97 -18.29
C TYR A 84 2.38 7.39 -18.49
N PHE A 85 2.64 8.31 -17.56
CA PHE A 85 2.19 9.69 -17.68
C PHE A 85 2.95 10.43 -18.79
N LYS A 86 4.28 10.27 -18.89
CA LYS A 86 5.08 10.91 -19.94
C LYS A 86 4.57 10.56 -21.35
N THR A 87 4.37 9.26 -21.59
CA THR A 87 3.84 8.76 -22.87
C THR A 87 2.45 9.34 -23.17
N LYS A 88 1.55 9.35 -22.18
CA LYS A 88 0.20 9.94 -22.30
C LYS A 88 0.22 11.41 -22.70
N TYR A 89 1.13 12.21 -22.16
CA TYR A 89 1.24 13.63 -22.49
C TYR A 89 1.81 13.83 -23.89
N GLU A 90 2.83 13.07 -24.29
CA GLU A 90 3.43 13.16 -25.63
C GLU A 90 2.41 12.78 -26.72
N THR A 91 1.69 11.66 -26.57
CA THR A 91 0.62 11.27 -27.52
C THR A 91 -0.50 12.32 -27.61
N LYS A 92 -0.92 12.91 -26.48
CA LYS A 92 -1.93 13.98 -26.45
C LYS A 92 -1.47 15.24 -27.20
N MET A 93 -0.17 15.56 -27.14
CA MET A 93 0.41 16.72 -27.82
C MET A 93 0.52 16.49 -29.33
N GLU A 94 0.88 15.28 -29.76
CA GLU A 94 0.91 14.92 -31.18
C GLU A 94 -0.49 14.94 -31.81
N GLU A 95 -1.48 14.38 -31.11
CA GLU A 95 -2.88 14.37 -31.55
C GLU A 95 -3.47 15.79 -31.64
N LYS A 96 -3.03 16.72 -30.78
CA LYS A 96 -3.38 18.14 -30.87
C LYS A 96 -2.65 18.89 -31.98
N ARG A 97 -1.45 18.47 -32.38
CA ARG A 97 -0.66 19.11 -33.43
C ARG A 97 -1.13 18.71 -34.83
N GLN A 98 -1.75 17.54 -34.98
CA GLN A 98 -2.32 17.06 -36.25
C GLN A 98 -3.73 17.57 -36.54
N LYS A 99 -4.33 18.38 -35.65
CA LYS A 99 -5.68 18.92 -35.76
C LYS A 99 -5.63 20.44 -35.94
#